data_AF-A0A3D2IJ60-F1
#
_entry.id   AF-A0A3D2IJ60-F1
#
_cell.length_a   1.000
_cell.length_b   1.000
_cell.length_c   1.000
_cell.angle_alpha   90.00
_cell.angle_beta   90.00
_cell.angle_gamma   90.00
#
_symmetry.space_group_name_H-M   'P 1'
#
loop_
_entity.id
_entity.type
_entity.pdbx_description
1 polymer ?
#
loop_
_entity_poly.entity_id
_entity_poly.type
_entity_poly.pdbx_seq_one_letter_code
_entity_poly.pdbx_strand_id
1 'polypeptide(L)'
;ENAVVIIDPMINPDGRDRYVYWYKSSQANVLNVNASDLEHDEIWPGGRTNHYWFDLNRDWTWLIHPESAGRIKVYQQWMPQVHIDFHEQG
;
A
#
# COMPACT_ATOMS: atom_id res chain seq x y z
N GLU A 1 -7.79 16.24 -25.86
CA GLU A 1 -9.08 16.14 -25.15
C GLU A 1 -9.45 14.71 -24.73
N ASN A 2 -8.82 13.67 -25.28
CA ASN A 2 -9.10 12.29 -24.87
C ASN A 2 -7.88 11.67 -24.17
N ALA A 3 -8.13 11.01 -23.02
CA ALA A 3 -7.16 10.20 -22.30
C ALA A 3 -7.84 8.93 -21.77
N VAL A 4 -7.11 7.82 -21.72
CA VAL A 4 -7.52 6.63 -20.99
C VAL A 4 -6.86 6.71 -19.62
N VAL A 5 -7.67 6.67 -18.57
CA VAL A 5 -7.20 6.70 -17.18
C VAL A 5 -7.45 5.35 -16.54
N ILE A 6 -6.38 4.76 -15.98
CA ILE A 6 -6.43 3.49 -15.26
C ILE A 6 -6.16 3.81 -13.80
N ILE A 7 -7.05 3.35 -12.91
CA ILE A 7 -6.94 3.56 -11.47
C ILE A 7 -6.83 2.20 -10.80
N ASP A 8 -5.69 1.94 -10.16
CA ASP A 8 -5.53 0.86 -9.20
C ASP A 8 -5.76 1.45 -7.80
N PRO A 9 -6.90 1.16 -7.15
CA PRO A 9 -7.20 1.75 -5.86
C PRO A 9 -6.36 1.15 -4.73
N MET A 10 -5.73 -0.02 -4.92
CA MET A 10 -5.07 -0.75 -3.84
C MET A 10 -4.13 -1.84 -4.32
N ILE A 11 -2.83 -1.54 -4.31
CA ILE A 11 -1.80 -2.52 -4.67
C ILE A 11 -1.53 -3.57 -3.58
N ASN A 12 -1.76 -3.24 -2.30
CA ASN A 12 -1.43 -4.11 -1.16
C ASN A 12 -2.64 -4.28 -0.20
N PRO A 13 -3.67 -5.05 -0.60
CA PRO A 13 -4.84 -5.28 0.25
C PRO A 13 -4.50 -6.02 1.55
N ASP A 14 -3.60 -7.00 1.51
CA ASP A 14 -3.22 -7.78 2.69
C ASP A 14 -2.49 -6.94 3.75
N GLY A 15 -1.57 -6.08 3.31
CA GLY A 15 -0.89 -5.14 4.19
C GLY A 15 -1.84 -4.10 4.76
N ARG A 16 -2.77 -3.58 3.94
CA ARG A 16 -3.81 -2.66 4.43
C ARG A 16 -4.68 -3.31 5.51
N ASP A 17 -5.15 -4.52 5.31
CA ASP A 17 -6.03 -5.17 6.28
C ASP A 17 -5.31 -5.45 7.60
N ARG A 18 -4.01 -5.76 7.56
CA ARG A 18 -3.15 -5.85 8.74
C ARG A 18 -3.08 -4.53 9.50
N TYR A 19 -2.83 -3.42 8.79
CA TYR A 19 -2.81 -2.09 9.38
C TYR A 19 -4.17 -1.71 9.99
N VAL A 20 -5.27 -1.93 9.27
CA VAL A 20 -6.62 -1.62 9.75
C VAL A 20 -6.96 -2.42 11.01
N TYR A 21 -6.56 -3.70 11.05
CA TYR A 21 -6.74 -4.54 12.23
C TYR A 21 -5.96 -3.98 13.43
N TRP A 22 -4.69 -3.63 13.22
CA TRP A 22 -3.86 -3.03 14.26
C TRP A 22 -4.42 -1.69 14.75
N TYR A 23 -4.72 -0.77 13.84
CA TYR A 23 -5.24 0.55 14.16
C TYR A 23 -6.51 0.44 15.01
N LYS A 24 -7.46 -0.40 14.59
CA LYS A 24 -8.71 -0.64 15.35
C LYS A 24 -8.48 -1.28 16.72
N SER A 25 -7.38 -1.99 16.90
CA SER A 25 -7.00 -2.61 18.19
C SER A 25 -6.28 -1.63 19.11
N SER A 26 -5.59 -0.63 18.54
CA SER A 26 -4.77 0.36 19.25
C SER A 26 -5.48 1.70 19.47
N GLN A 27 -6.53 2.01 18.70
CA GLN A 27 -7.24 3.30 18.76
C GLN A 27 -7.81 3.58 20.16
N ALA A 28 -7.76 4.84 20.57
CA ALA A 28 -8.42 5.29 21.78
C ALA A 28 -9.94 5.43 21.56
N ASN A 29 -10.74 5.18 22.60
CA ASN A 29 -12.19 5.44 22.56
C ASN A 29 -12.54 6.94 22.68
N VAL A 30 -11.55 7.79 22.95
CA VAL A 30 -11.67 9.24 23.08
C VAL A 30 -10.59 9.86 22.21
N LEU A 31 -10.92 10.96 21.54
CA LEU A 31 -9.96 11.69 20.68
C LEU A 31 -8.68 12.00 21.44
N ASN A 32 -7.55 11.47 20.95
CA ASN A 32 -6.22 11.81 21.40
C ASN A 32 -5.51 12.58 20.30
N VAL A 33 -4.98 13.76 20.62
CA VAL A 33 -4.25 14.61 19.65
C VAL A 33 -2.74 14.42 19.75
N ASN A 34 -2.27 13.51 20.61
CA ASN A 34 -0.86 13.25 20.78
C ASN A 34 -0.32 12.43 19.61
N ALA A 35 0.58 13.01 18.83
CA ALA A 35 1.24 12.33 17.72
C ALA A 35 2.05 11.08 18.15
N SER A 36 2.46 11.00 19.42
CA SER A 36 3.18 9.84 19.97
C SER A 36 2.28 8.78 20.60
N ASP A 37 0.96 8.82 20.36
CA ASP A 37 0.06 7.76 20.81
C ASP A 37 0.30 6.45 20.05
N LEU A 38 -0.07 5.33 20.69
CA LEU A 38 0.10 3.99 20.13
C LEU A 38 -0.57 3.87 18.76
N GLU A 39 -1.72 4.51 18.52
CA GLU A 39 -2.43 4.47 17.23
C GLU A 39 -1.63 5.02 16.03
N HIS A 40 -0.52 5.72 16.27
CA HIS A 40 0.39 6.24 15.25
C HIS A 40 1.70 5.45 15.11
N ASP A 41 1.96 4.47 15.99
CA ASP A 41 3.22 3.71 16.03
C ASP A 41 2.98 2.20 15.86
N GLU A 42 2.75 1.79 14.61
CA GLU A 42 2.46 0.38 14.26
C GLU A 42 3.62 -0.55 14.59
N ILE A 43 3.35 -1.56 15.42
CA ILE A 43 4.32 -2.60 15.76
C ILE A 43 4.56 -3.55 14.59
N TRP A 44 5.76 -4.11 14.53
CA TRP A 44 6.07 -5.15 13.55
C TRP A 44 5.34 -6.47 13.86
N PRO A 45 4.81 -7.19 12.86
CA PRO A 45 4.79 -6.86 11.43
C PRO A 45 3.69 -5.85 11.09
N GLY A 46 4.08 -4.73 10.49
CA GLY A 46 3.16 -3.68 10.08
C GLY A 46 2.55 -3.89 8.69
N GLY A 47 1.65 -3.00 8.28
CA GLY A 47 0.91 -3.07 7.02
C GLY A 47 1.69 -2.72 5.76
N ARG A 48 2.91 -2.19 5.89
CA ARG A 48 3.74 -1.75 4.73
C ARG A 48 3.98 -2.88 3.72
N THR A 49 4.26 -4.08 4.19
CA THR A 49 4.69 -5.21 3.37
C THR A 49 3.52 -6.10 2.97
N ASN A 50 3.68 -6.87 1.89
CA ASN A 50 2.64 -7.79 1.42
C ASN A 50 2.47 -9.02 2.33
N HIS A 51 1.74 -10.03 1.86
CA HIS A 51 1.57 -11.30 2.56
C HIS A 51 2.90 -11.96 2.99
N TYR A 52 3.91 -11.84 2.14
CA TYR A 52 5.23 -12.48 2.33
C TYR A 52 6.23 -11.58 3.07
N TRP A 53 5.74 -10.50 3.68
CA TRP A 53 6.54 -9.47 4.34
C TRP A 53 7.61 -8.83 3.44
N PHE A 54 7.35 -8.77 2.14
CA PHE A 54 8.20 -8.08 1.18
C PHE A 54 7.68 -6.67 0.87
N ASP A 55 8.61 -5.73 0.62
CA ASP A 55 8.29 -4.37 0.19
C ASP A 55 8.02 -4.34 -1.32
N LEU A 56 6.76 -4.20 -1.73
CA LEU A 56 6.37 -4.17 -3.14
C LEU A 56 7.01 -3.02 -3.93
N ASN A 57 7.42 -1.94 -3.26
CA ASN A 57 8.18 -0.86 -3.90
C ASN A 57 9.68 -1.18 -4.04
N ARG A 58 10.08 -2.44 -3.84
CA ARG A 58 11.40 -3.01 -4.19
C ARG A 58 11.31 -4.15 -5.21
N ASP A 59 10.12 -4.51 -5.66
CA ASP A 59 9.89 -5.63 -6.57
C ASP A 59 9.64 -5.22 -8.03
N TRP A 60 9.88 -3.94 -8.38
CA TRP A 60 9.67 -3.43 -9.74
C TRP A 60 10.55 -4.10 -10.82
N THR A 61 11.75 -4.55 -10.43
CA THR A 61 12.70 -5.19 -11.36
C THR A 61 12.46 -6.68 -11.47
N TRP A 62 12.25 -7.35 -10.33
CA TRP A 62 12.21 -8.81 -10.27
C TRP A 62 10.81 -9.38 -10.50
N LEU A 63 9.78 -8.61 -10.15
CA LEU A 63 8.38 -8.93 -10.41
C LEU A 63 7.98 -10.31 -9.85
N ILE A 64 8.53 -10.67 -8.68
CA ILE A 64 8.35 -11.98 -8.07
C ILE A 64 6.96 -12.11 -7.44
N HIS A 65 6.48 -11.01 -6.84
CA HIS A 65 5.24 -11.03 -6.07
C HIS A 65 4.01 -10.89 -6.97
N PRO A 66 2.87 -11.52 -6.60
CA PRO A 66 1.67 -11.55 -7.43
C PRO A 66 1.13 -10.14 -7.74
N GLU A 67 1.27 -9.20 -6.80
CA GLU A 67 0.86 -7.80 -6.97
C GLU A 67 1.68 -7.12 -8.07
N SER A 68 3.01 -7.31 -8.06
CA SER A 68 3.92 -6.77 -9.08
C SER A 68 3.67 -7.40 -10.46
N ALA A 69 3.49 -8.73 -10.51
CA ALA A 69 3.21 -9.46 -11.74
C ALA A 69 1.85 -9.08 -12.36
N GLY A 70 0.83 -8.84 -11.53
CA GLY A 70 -0.46 -8.33 -11.97
C GLY A 70 -0.36 -6.90 -12.52
N ARG A 71 0.27 -6.00 -11.76
CA ARG A 71 0.47 -4.59 -12.14
C ARG A 71 1.22 -4.45 -13.46
N ILE A 72 2.33 -5.16 -13.63
CA ILE A 72 3.17 -5.02 -14.84
C ILE A 72 2.44 -5.51 -16.10
N LYS A 73 1.56 -6.49 -15.99
CA LYS A 73 0.76 -6.98 -17.13
C LYS A 73 -0.16 -5.89 -17.67
N VAL A 74 -0.85 -5.16 -16.78
CA VAL A 74 -1.69 -4.01 -17.17
C VAL A 74 -0.83 -2.86 -17.67
N TYR A 75 0.29 -2.58 -16.99
CA TYR A 75 1.22 -1.52 -17.39
C TYR A 75 1.73 -1.75 -18.82
N GLN A 76 2.19 -2.96 -19.16
CA GLN A 76 2.70 -3.29 -20.49
C GLN A 76 1.62 -3.35 -21.57
N GLN A 77 0.37 -3.66 -21.21
CA GLN A 77 -0.75 -3.64 -22.15
C GLN A 77 -1.04 -2.21 -22.64
N TRP A 78 -0.92 -1.22 -21.76
CA TRP A 78 -1.30 0.17 -22.06
C TRP A 78 -0.12 1.11 -22.32
N MET A 79 1.08 0.77 -21.81
CA MET A 79 2.31 1.57 -21.91
C MET A 79 2.06 3.06 -21.63
N PRO A 80 1.64 3.40 -20.40
CA PRO A 80 1.16 4.73 -20.09
C PRO A 80 2.27 5.78 -20.26
N GLN A 81 1.88 6.97 -20.74
CA GLN A 81 2.78 8.12 -20.87
C GLN A 81 3.10 8.74 -19.50
N VAL A 82 2.19 8.59 -18.52
CA VAL A 82 2.32 9.09 -17.16
C VAL A 82 1.90 7.99 -16.19
N HIS A 83 2.74 7.71 -15.19
CA HIS A 83 2.43 6.81 -14.08
C HIS A 83 2.63 7.56 -12.76
N ILE A 84 1.66 7.44 -11.86
CA ILE A 84 1.68 8.08 -10.54
C ILE A 84 1.35 6.99 -9.52
N ASP A 85 2.13 6.94 -8.44
CA ASP A 85 1.93 6.03 -7.32
C ASP A 85 1.86 6.88 -6.04
N PHE A 86 0.81 6.68 -5.25
CA PHE A 86 0.53 7.52 -4.08
C PHE A 86 1.00 6.82 -2.82
N HIS A 87 1.86 7.52 -2.07
CA HIS A 87 2.42 7.05 -0.81
C HIS A 87 2.09 8.05 0.28
N GLU A 88 1.84 7.55 1.48
CA GLU A 88 1.88 8.33 2.69
C GLU A 88 3.24 8.12 3.36
N GLN A 89 3.84 9.22 3.81
CA GLN A 89 4.99 9.18 4.71
C GLN A 89 4.45 9.69 6.04
N GLY A 90 4.63 8.88 7.10
CA GLY A 90 4.00 9.07 8.42
C GLY A 90 4.03 10.49 8.96
#